data_AF-A0A955V3B5-F1
#
_entry.id   AF-A0A955V3B5-F1
#
_cell.length_a   1.000
_cell.length_b   1.000
_cell.length_c   1.000
_cell.angle_alpha   90.00
_cell.angle_beta   90.00
_cell.angle_gamma   90.00
#
_symmetry.space_group_name_H-M   'P 1'
#
loop_
_entity.id
_entity.type
_entity.pdbx_description
1 polymer ?
#
loop_
_entity_poly.entity_id
_entity_poly.type
_entity_poly.pdbx_seq_one_letter_code
_entity_poly.pdbx_strand_id
1 'polypeptide(L)'
;DRILVAGPAHSPRGAMMARAMEELARVMPEDATLLAMPEGAGLNYWLRRRNPTPYSLFLPPELRAHGGAAAMLARIEASPPDFVALVHRGHAEFGTGPFLRDPDYGAAFLPWLERDYRVVATIGAEPFRGPRFGIVVLERARADDGAAR
;
A
#
# COMPACT_ATOMS: atom_id res chain seq x y z
N ASP A 1 -33.24 -2.34 -12.29
CA ASP A 1 -31.82 -2.74 -12.24
C ASP A 1 -31.46 -3.45 -10.96
N ARG A 2 -30.71 -4.56 -11.06
CA ARG A 2 -30.11 -5.25 -9.92
C ARG A 2 -28.60 -5.22 -10.10
N ILE A 3 -27.89 -4.64 -9.13
CA ILE A 3 -26.44 -4.79 -9.02
C ILE A 3 -26.21 -6.22 -8.51
N LEU A 4 -25.67 -7.09 -9.36
CA LEU A 4 -25.25 -8.42 -8.97
C LEU A 4 -23.87 -8.33 -8.33
N VAL A 5 -23.78 -8.62 -7.02
CA VAL A 5 -22.50 -8.78 -6.33
C VAL A 5 -22.18 -10.26 -6.31
N ALA A 6 -21.22 -10.69 -7.12
CA ALA A 6 -20.72 -12.05 -7.07
C ALA A 6 -20.02 -12.29 -5.71
N GLY A 7 -20.39 -13.35 -5.01
CA GLY A 7 -19.79 -13.68 -3.71
C GLY A 7 -18.28 -13.92 -3.81
N PRO A 8 -17.52 -13.84 -2.70
CA PRO A 8 -16.05 -13.95 -2.69
C PRO A 8 -15.49 -15.23 -3.36
N ALA A 9 -16.26 -16.31 -3.41
CA ALA A 9 -15.91 -17.55 -4.14
C ALA A 9 -15.90 -17.41 -5.69
N HIS A 10 -16.46 -16.33 -6.24
CA HIS A 10 -16.65 -16.14 -7.69
C HIS A 10 -15.77 -15.01 -8.28
N SER A 11 -14.91 -14.37 -7.48
CA SER A 11 -13.93 -13.40 -7.94
C SER A 11 -12.55 -13.75 -7.40
N PRO A 12 -11.57 -14.11 -8.26
CA PRO A 12 -10.19 -14.36 -7.83
C PRO A 12 -9.59 -13.21 -7.01
N ARG A 13 -10.01 -11.97 -7.26
CA ARG A 13 -9.59 -10.79 -6.52
C ARG A 13 -10.21 -10.74 -5.12
N GLY A 14 -11.48 -11.11 -4.98
CA GLY A 14 -12.18 -11.15 -3.69
C GLY A 14 -11.55 -12.17 -2.73
N ALA A 15 -11.29 -13.38 -3.22
CA ALA A 15 -10.58 -14.40 -2.46
C ALA A 15 -9.15 -13.97 -2.07
N MET A 16 -8.43 -13.32 -2.98
CA MET A 16 -7.08 -12.81 -2.69
C MET A 16 -7.10 -11.69 -1.64
N MET A 17 -8.11 -10.81 -1.66
CA MET A 17 -8.27 -9.75 -0.67
C MET A 17 -8.59 -10.33 0.72
N ALA A 18 -9.47 -11.34 0.80
CA ALA A 18 -9.74 -12.05 2.05
C ALA A 18 -8.47 -12.66 2.65
N ARG A 19 -7.70 -13.37 1.83
CA ARG A 19 -6.40 -13.92 2.24
C ARG A 19 -5.42 -12.84 2.67
N ALA A 20 -5.38 -11.70 1.97
CA ALA A 20 -4.53 -10.59 2.36
C ALA A 20 -4.94 -10.03 3.72
N MET A 21 -6.23 -9.86 4.00
CA MET A 21 -6.70 -9.40 5.31
C MET A 21 -6.29 -10.37 6.43
N GLU A 22 -6.41 -11.67 6.22
CA GLU A 22 -5.96 -12.69 7.19
C GLU A 22 -4.45 -12.60 7.45
N GLU A 23 -3.64 -12.50 6.38
CA GLU A 23 -2.18 -12.38 6.51
C GLU A 23 -1.76 -11.07 7.18
N LEU A 24 -2.36 -9.93 6.79
CA LEU A 24 -2.07 -8.64 7.41
C LEU A 24 -2.46 -8.64 8.90
N ALA A 25 -3.61 -9.22 9.27
CA ALA A 25 -4.04 -9.32 10.66
C ALA A 25 -3.07 -10.17 11.51
N ARG A 26 -2.42 -11.17 10.90
CA ARG A 26 -1.45 -12.04 11.57
C ARG A 26 -0.09 -11.36 11.80
N VAL A 27 0.38 -10.54 10.86
CA VAL A 27 1.72 -9.93 10.93
C VAL A 27 1.73 -8.55 11.58
N MET A 28 0.59 -7.86 11.63
CA MET A 28 0.51 -6.51 12.20
C MET A 28 0.01 -6.51 13.64
N PRO A 29 0.77 -5.94 14.60
CA PRO A 29 0.26 -5.62 15.93
C PRO A 29 -1.04 -4.80 15.88
N GLU A 30 -1.88 -4.89 16.91
CA GLU A 30 -3.19 -4.21 16.96
C GLU A 30 -3.09 -2.69 16.96
N ASP A 31 -2.04 -2.15 17.57
CA ASP A 31 -1.73 -0.72 17.67
C ASP A 31 -0.91 -0.18 16.49
N ALA A 32 -0.44 -1.06 15.59
CA ALA A 32 0.37 -0.67 14.46
C ALA A 32 -0.40 0.19 13.44
N THR A 33 0.33 1.09 12.80
CA THR A 33 -0.20 1.96 11.75
C THR A 33 0.04 1.38 10.35
N LEU A 34 -0.92 1.61 9.43
CA LEU A 34 -0.91 1.07 8.06
C LEU A 34 -1.09 2.19 7.04
N LEU A 35 -0.24 2.22 6.02
CA LEU A 35 -0.46 3.00 4.80
C LEU A 35 -0.65 2.06 3.60
N ALA A 36 -1.79 2.15 2.91
CA ALA A 36 -2.02 1.39 1.70
C ALA A 36 -1.80 2.25 0.44
N MET A 37 -1.07 1.72 -0.56
CA MET A 37 -0.69 2.44 -1.78
C MET A 37 -0.82 1.56 -3.04
N PRO A 38 -1.13 2.12 -4.23
CA PRO A 38 -1.60 3.49 -4.45
C PRO A 38 -3.10 3.66 -4.16
N GLU A 39 -3.85 2.56 -4.08
CA GLU A 39 -5.24 2.54 -3.63
C GLU A 39 -5.45 1.30 -2.75
N GLY A 40 -6.01 1.51 -1.56
CA GLY A 40 -6.28 0.42 -0.63
C GLY A 40 -6.71 0.84 0.77
N ALA A 41 -7.11 2.10 0.99
CA ALA A 41 -7.52 2.59 2.31
C ALA A 41 -8.67 1.79 2.95
N GLY A 42 -9.41 0.99 2.17
CA GLY A 42 -10.35 -0.01 2.71
C GLY A 42 -9.68 -1.02 3.67
N LEU A 43 -8.42 -1.39 3.42
CA LEU A 43 -7.64 -2.28 4.30
C LEU A 43 -7.53 -1.71 5.71
N ASN A 44 -7.28 -0.40 5.86
CA ASN A 44 -7.25 0.27 7.15
C ASN A 44 -8.58 0.10 7.90
N TYR A 45 -9.70 0.26 7.21
CA TYR A 45 -11.03 0.13 7.81
C TYR A 45 -11.31 -1.32 8.25
N TRP A 46 -11.09 -2.30 7.38
CA TRP A 46 -11.38 -3.72 7.68
C TRP A 46 -10.46 -4.28 8.78
N LEU A 47 -9.19 -3.88 8.78
CA LEU A 47 -8.21 -4.31 9.78
C LEU A 47 -8.21 -3.45 11.05
N ARG A 48 -9.03 -2.39 11.11
CA ARG A 48 -9.01 -1.42 12.22
C ARG A 48 -7.62 -0.82 12.48
N ARG A 49 -6.83 -0.59 11.42
CA ARG A 49 -5.47 -0.02 11.52
C ARG A 49 -5.48 1.45 11.12
N ARG A 50 -4.92 2.31 11.97
CA ARG A 50 -4.85 3.76 11.71
C ARG A 50 -3.88 4.05 10.56
N ASN A 51 -4.27 4.93 9.64
CA ASN A 51 -3.33 5.58 8.72
C ASN A 51 -2.76 6.82 9.42
N PRO A 52 -1.43 6.95 9.62
CA PRO A 52 -0.85 8.09 10.32
C PRO A 52 -0.69 9.33 9.41
N THR A 53 -0.93 9.16 8.11
CA THR A 53 -0.77 10.20 7.09
C THR A 53 -2.15 10.81 6.73
N PRO A 54 -2.18 12.02 6.12
CA PRO A 54 -3.44 12.61 5.66
C PRO A 54 -3.95 12.01 4.33
N TYR A 55 -3.28 11.02 3.75
CA TYR A 55 -3.54 10.55 2.39
C TYR A 55 -4.21 9.18 2.36
N SER A 56 -5.34 9.07 1.66
CA SER A 56 -6.05 7.80 1.43
C SER A 56 -5.79 7.20 0.04
N LEU A 57 -5.24 7.98 -0.89
CA LEU A 57 -5.07 7.65 -2.30
C LEU A 57 -3.79 8.28 -2.85
N PHE A 58 -3.15 7.58 -3.78
CA PHE A 58 -1.93 8.00 -4.47
C PHE A 58 -2.07 7.83 -5.98
N LEU A 59 -3.22 8.21 -6.54
CA LEU A 59 -3.46 8.19 -7.98
C LEU A 59 -2.96 9.49 -8.63
N PRO A 60 -2.75 9.55 -9.96
CA PRO A 60 -2.16 10.73 -10.60
C PRO A 60 -2.91 12.05 -10.34
N PRO A 61 -4.26 12.11 -10.30
CA PRO A 61 -4.97 13.32 -9.92
C PRO A 61 -4.65 13.78 -8.49
N GLU A 62 -4.61 12.87 -7.52
CA GLU A 62 -4.32 13.13 -6.12
C GLU A 62 -2.87 13.59 -5.93
N LEU A 63 -1.93 12.93 -6.60
CA LEU A 63 -0.52 13.35 -6.62
C LEU A 63 -0.42 14.81 -7.08
N ARG A 64 -1.07 15.18 -8.19
CA ARG A 64 -1.06 16.57 -8.69
C ARG A 64 -1.71 17.54 -7.72
N ALA A 65 -2.86 17.17 -7.13
CA ALA A 65 -3.58 18.01 -6.18
C ALA A 65 -2.77 18.28 -4.90
N HIS A 66 -1.88 17.37 -4.52
CA HIS A 66 -1.03 17.50 -3.33
C HIS A 66 0.41 17.96 -3.62
N GLY A 67 0.69 18.51 -4.80
CA GLY A 67 2.01 19.07 -5.15
C GLY A 67 3.04 18.04 -5.58
N GLY A 68 2.61 16.84 -5.96
CA GLY A 68 3.42 15.75 -6.50
C GLY A 68 3.86 14.72 -5.46
N ALA A 69 4.47 13.63 -5.95
CA ALA A 69 4.93 12.51 -5.13
C ALA A 69 5.92 12.94 -4.03
N ALA A 70 6.84 13.86 -4.35
CA ALA A 70 7.85 14.34 -3.41
C ALA A 70 7.24 15.12 -2.23
N ALA A 71 6.26 15.99 -2.48
CA ALA A 71 5.58 16.74 -1.43
C ALA A 71 4.78 15.82 -0.50
N MET A 72 4.09 14.83 -1.07
CA MET A 72 3.40 13.81 -0.29
C MET A 72 4.39 12.97 0.54
N LEU A 73 5.49 12.52 -0.06
CA LEU A 73 6.52 11.74 0.62
C LEU A 73 7.09 12.48 1.84
N ALA A 74 7.45 13.76 1.69
CA ALA A 74 7.95 14.56 2.82
C ALA A 74 6.95 14.61 3.99
N ARG A 75 5.64 14.62 3.69
CA ARG A 75 4.61 14.60 4.72
C ARG A 75 4.42 13.21 5.35
N ILE A 76 4.63 12.15 4.58
CA ILE A 76 4.62 10.76 5.08
C ILE A 76 5.83 10.53 5.99
N GLU A 77 7.03 10.98 5.61
CA GLU A 77 8.25 10.86 6.41
C GLU A 77 8.15 11.58 7.76
N ALA A 78 7.34 12.63 7.87
CA ALA A 78 7.07 13.32 9.14
C ALA A 78 6.20 12.50 10.13
N SER A 79 5.47 11.49 9.65
CA SER A 79 4.71 10.56 10.49
C SER A 79 4.70 9.17 9.82
N PRO A 80 5.85 8.47 9.82
CA PRO A 80 6.00 7.27 9.02
C PRO A 80 5.08 6.16 9.55
N PRO A 81 4.44 5.38 8.67
CA PRO A 81 3.66 4.22 9.08
C PRO A 81 4.56 3.09 9.58
N ASP A 82 4.02 2.23 10.45
CA ASP A 82 4.71 1.00 10.87
C ASP A 82 4.71 -0.03 9.73
N PHE A 83 3.64 -0.04 8.93
CA PHE A 83 3.49 -0.92 7.79
C PHE A 83 3.02 -0.17 6.53
N VAL A 84 3.53 -0.59 5.37
CA VAL A 84 3.04 -0.16 4.06
C VAL A 84 2.50 -1.38 3.30
N ALA A 85 1.27 -1.28 2.78
CA ALA A 85 0.70 -2.28 1.87
C ALA A 85 0.72 -1.74 0.44
N LEU A 86 1.56 -2.33 -0.41
CA LEU A 86 1.57 -2.09 -1.84
C LEU A 86 0.53 -2.98 -2.51
N VAL A 87 -0.60 -2.39 -2.90
CA VAL A 87 -1.75 -3.10 -3.49
C VAL A 87 -1.73 -2.94 -5.00
N HIS A 88 -1.75 -4.07 -5.72
CA HIS A 88 -1.73 -4.00 -7.17
C HIS A 88 -2.95 -3.26 -7.74
N ARG A 89 -2.65 -2.35 -8.67
CA ARG A 89 -3.62 -1.57 -9.44
C ARG A 89 -3.14 -1.45 -10.88
N GLY A 90 -4.08 -1.53 -11.83
CA GLY A 90 -3.80 -1.15 -13.21
C GLY A 90 -3.56 0.36 -13.33
N HIS A 91 -2.77 0.76 -14.32
CA HIS A 91 -2.39 2.16 -14.56
C HIS A 91 -2.93 2.72 -15.89
N ALA A 92 -3.46 1.85 -16.76
CA ALA A 92 -3.84 2.19 -18.13
C ALA A 92 -4.85 3.35 -18.21
N GLU A 93 -5.74 3.48 -17.22
CA GLU A 93 -6.75 4.54 -17.17
C GLU A 93 -6.18 5.97 -17.04
N PHE A 94 -4.92 6.12 -16.63
CA PHE A 94 -4.28 7.43 -16.46
C PHE A 94 -3.20 7.74 -17.50
N GLY A 95 -2.97 6.85 -18.46
CA GLY A 95 -1.91 7.03 -19.46
C GLY A 95 -0.50 7.07 -18.88
N THR A 96 -0.31 6.54 -17.67
CA THR A 96 0.99 6.43 -16.97
C THR A 96 1.47 4.99 -16.95
N GLY A 97 2.75 4.78 -16.67
CA GLY A 97 3.33 3.47 -16.35
C GLY A 97 2.97 2.98 -14.93
N PRO A 98 3.51 1.85 -14.48
CA PRO A 98 3.19 1.28 -13.17
C PRO A 98 3.60 2.18 -11.99
N PHE A 99 2.81 2.14 -10.91
CA PHE A 99 3.16 2.79 -9.64
C PHE A 99 4.55 2.32 -9.14
N LEU A 100 5.30 3.22 -8.51
CA LEU A 100 6.73 3.07 -8.13
C LEU A 100 7.74 2.97 -9.29
N ARG A 101 7.30 2.96 -10.56
CA ARG A 101 8.21 2.87 -11.73
C ARG A 101 8.11 4.06 -12.66
N ASP A 102 6.95 4.69 -12.71
CA ASP A 102 6.74 5.90 -13.49
C ASP A 102 7.08 7.15 -12.65
N PRO A 103 7.93 8.08 -13.17
CA PRO A 103 8.25 9.34 -12.52
C PRO A 103 7.03 10.19 -12.10
N ASP A 104 5.96 10.16 -12.89
CA ASP A 104 4.73 10.94 -12.68
C ASP A 104 3.69 10.18 -11.83
N TYR A 105 3.92 8.89 -11.56
CA TYR A 105 3.01 8.02 -10.81
C TYR A 105 3.71 7.27 -9.67
N GLY A 106 4.67 7.93 -8.98
CA GLY A 106 5.14 7.49 -7.67
C GLY A 106 6.52 6.84 -7.61
N ALA A 107 7.36 6.92 -8.65
CA ALA A 107 8.75 6.45 -8.56
C ALA A 107 9.53 7.07 -7.39
N ALA A 108 9.18 8.29 -6.96
CA ALA A 108 9.80 8.97 -5.81
C ALA A 108 9.65 8.21 -4.48
N PHE A 109 8.63 7.36 -4.31
CA PHE A 109 8.45 6.59 -3.08
C PHE A 109 9.37 5.37 -2.99
N LEU A 110 9.88 4.86 -4.11
CA LEU A 110 10.64 3.60 -4.14
C LEU A 110 11.92 3.67 -3.30
N PRO A 111 12.80 4.69 -3.41
CA PRO A 111 14.00 4.77 -2.60
C PRO A 111 13.71 4.85 -1.09
N TRP A 112 12.62 5.52 -0.70
CA TRP A 112 12.17 5.60 0.69
C TRP A 112 11.74 4.23 1.23
N LEU A 113 10.94 3.50 0.45
CA LEU A 113 10.48 2.15 0.81
C LEU A 113 11.66 1.17 0.94
N GLU A 114 12.60 1.21 -0.02
CA GLU A 114 13.78 0.33 -0.02
C GLU A 114 14.74 0.63 1.13
N ARG A 115 14.84 1.91 1.54
CA ARG A 115 15.70 2.35 2.64
C ARG A 115 15.12 1.99 4.01
N ASP A 116 13.83 2.23 4.22
CA ASP A 116 13.24 2.27 5.56
C ASP A 116 12.36 1.06 5.89
N TYR A 117 12.05 0.20 4.91
CA TYR A 117 11.13 -0.91 5.08
C TYR A 117 11.68 -2.23 4.54
N ARG A 118 11.22 -3.33 5.15
CA ARG A 118 11.50 -4.71 4.72
C ARG A 118 10.22 -5.44 4.36
N VAL A 119 10.27 -6.30 3.34
CA VAL A 119 9.13 -7.14 2.97
C VAL A 119 8.90 -8.21 4.04
N VAL A 120 7.67 -8.29 4.56
CA VAL A 120 7.27 -9.29 5.56
C VAL A 120 6.19 -10.25 5.05
N ALA A 121 5.47 -9.87 3.99
CA ALA A 121 4.55 -10.77 3.30
C ALA A 121 4.35 -10.39 1.83
N THR A 122 4.14 -11.40 0.99
CA THR A 122 3.71 -11.25 -0.40
C THR A 122 2.50 -12.15 -0.64
N ILE A 123 1.37 -11.55 -1.02
CA ILE A 123 0.11 -12.25 -1.26
C ILE A 123 -0.22 -12.13 -2.75
N GLY A 124 -0.21 -13.26 -3.46
CA GLY A 124 -0.42 -13.26 -4.92
C GLY A 124 0.86 -12.88 -5.69
N ALA A 125 0.73 -12.09 -6.74
CA ALA A 125 1.87 -11.64 -7.55
C ALA A 125 2.55 -10.39 -6.96
N GLU A 126 3.82 -10.16 -7.31
CA GLU A 126 4.48 -8.89 -6.98
C GLU A 126 3.75 -7.71 -7.67
N PRO A 127 3.27 -6.71 -6.92
CA PRO A 127 2.59 -5.55 -7.48
C PRO A 127 3.46 -4.80 -8.49
N PHE A 128 2.82 -4.25 -9.52
CA PHE A 128 3.40 -3.31 -10.49
C PHE A 128 4.50 -3.92 -11.39
N ARG A 129 4.63 -5.25 -11.41
CA ARG A 129 5.51 -6.00 -12.34
C ARG A 129 4.79 -6.58 -13.55
N GLY A 130 3.47 -6.72 -13.47
CA GLY A 130 2.64 -7.31 -14.52
C GLY A 130 1.15 -7.13 -14.21
N PRO A 131 0.27 -7.81 -14.95
CA PRO A 131 -1.19 -7.61 -14.85
C PRO A 131 -1.85 -8.40 -13.71
N ARG A 132 -1.10 -9.30 -13.05
CA ARG A 132 -1.65 -10.16 -12.01
C ARG A 132 -1.77 -9.39 -10.71
N PHE A 133 -2.92 -9.54 -10.05
CA PHE A 133 -3.17 -8.94 -8.75
C PHE A 133 -2.29 -9.57 -7.66
N GLY A 134 -1.85 -8.73 -6.74
CA GLY A 134 -1.24 -9.13 -5.48
C GLY A 134 -0.98 -7.93 -4.59
N ILE A 135 -0.48 -8.23 -3.39
CA ILE A 135 -0.20 -7.26 -2.34
C ILE A 135 1.17 -7.61 -1.75
N VAL A 136 2.03 -6.61 -1.60
CA VAL A 136 3.27 -6.72 -0.80
C VAL A 136 3.11 -5.91 0.47
N VAL A 137 3.43 -6.52 1.61
CA VAL A 137 3.40 -5.89 2.92
C VAL A 137 4.83 -5.64 3.35
N LEU A 138 5.09 -4.39 3.69
CA LEU A 138 6.36 -3.85 4.13
C LEU A 138 6.22 -3.46 5.59
N GLU A 139 7.16 -3.87 6.43
CA GLU A 139 7.29 -3.44 7.82
C GLU A 139 8.45 -2.46 7.92
N ARG A 140 8.28 -1.38 8.67
CA ARG A 140 9.36 -0.42 8.92
C ARG A 140 10.52 -1.12 9.61
N ALA A 141 11.69 -1.09 9.00
CA ALA A 141 12.92 -1.52 9.63
C ALA A 141 13.20 -0.52 10.77
N ARG A 142 12.84 -0.88 12.00
CA ARG A 142 13.33 -0.12 13.15
C ARG A 142 14.85 -0.15 13.04
N ALA A 143 15.50 1.03 13.11
CA ALA A 143 16.88 1.06 13.56
C ALA A 143 16.88 0.27 14.87
N ASP A 144 17.72 -0.75 14.99
CA ASP A 144 17.85 -1.52 16.23
C ASP A 144 17.76 -0.55 17.41
N ASP A 145 16.96 -0.90 18.43
CA ASP A 145 16.99 -0.25 19.74
C ASP A 145 18.38 -0.50 20.36
N GLY A 146 19.40 0.13 19.80
CA GLY A 146 20.77 0.21 20.29
C GLY A 146 20.83 1.26 21.38
N ALA A 147 20.11 1.02 22.46
CA ALA A 147 20.26 1.73 23.72
C ALA A 147 19.79 0.85 24.88
N ALA A 148 20.68 -0.03 25.36
CA ALA A 148 20.91 -0.27 26.79
C ALA A 148 22.00 -1.35 26.99
N ARG A 149 23.28 -0.95 26.94
CA ARG A 149 24.31 -1.39 27.88
C ARG A 149 25.31 -0.26 28.09
#